data_AF-E5XLG3-F1
#
_entry.id   AF-E5XLG3-F1
#
_cell.length_a   1.000
_cell.length_b   1.000
_cell.length_c   1.000
_cell.angle_alpha   90.00
_cell.angle_beta   90.00
_cell.angle_gamma   90.00
#
_symmetry.space_group_name_H-M   'P 1'
#
loop_
_entity.id
_entity.type
_entity.pdbx_description
1 polymer ?
#
loop_
_entity_poly.entity_id
_entity_poly.type
_entity_poly.pdbx_seq_one_letter_code
_entity_poly.pdbx_strand_id
1 'polypeptide(L)'
;MAAAPPEQIVVRDIPLLVELHLAPFFHLAVVVDAPIEERLRRLTEARGMNREDALARIDAQASDEQRRAAADIWLDNSGSPEELRDRARRLWAERLEPFNAGLLTGERLAGPAYELVPHNPAWPVQAERLINRIRVAAGEKAIRVDHIGSTSVPGLIAKDVIDLQLTVASLEVADELAAPLANAGFVRLDHIDHDDPQGAALASGEAPDQWRKRFHTSADPGRQANLHLRVEGWPNQRFALLFRDWLRGNPAVADEYARLKQRAEARARETDDPADGYYEVKEPWFAAAYPRALAWAERTGWRP
;
A
#
# COMPACT_ATOMS: atom_id res chain seq x y z
N MET A 1 23.31 -22.00 -6.62
CA MET A 1 23.74 -20.60 -6.69
C MET A 1 24.29 -20.22 -5.33
N ALA A 2 25.48 -19.62 -5.26
CA ALA A 2 25.92 -19.00 -4.01
C ALA A 2 24.91 -17.92 -3.61
N ALA A 3 24.52 -17.87 -2.35
CA ALA A 3 23.63 -16.82 -1.87
C ALA A 3 24.35 -15.47 -2.03
N ALA A 4 23.66 -14.47 -2.57
CA ALA A 4 24.15 -13.10 -2.52
C ALA A 4 24.30 -12.70 -1.04
N PRO A 5 25.27 -11.85 -0.68
CA PRO A 5 25.36 -11.27 0.65
C PRO A 5 24.01 -10.61 1.05
N PRO A 6 23.62 -10.67 2.35
CA PRO A 6 22.33 -10.17 2.82
C PRO A 6 22.03 -8.71 2.44
N GLU A 7 23.06 -7.89 2.28
CA GLU A 7 22.97 -6.47 1.96
C GLU A 7 22.80 -6.16 0.46
N GLN A 8 22.89 -7.16 -0.42
CA GLN A 8 22.85 -6.95 -1.86
C GLN A 8 21.45 -7.08 -2.44
N ILE A 9 21.15 -6.19 -3.38
CA ILE A 9 19.93 -6.25 -4.19
C ILE A 9 20.07 -7.35 -5.24
N VAL A 10 19.15 -8.31 -5.24
CA VAL A 10 19.09 -9.40 -6.23
C VAL A 10 17.98 -9.12 -7.23
N VAL A 11 18.35 -8.99 -8.51
CA VAL A 11 17.41 -8.89 -9.63
C VAL A 11 17.22 -10.28 -10.24
N ARG A 12 15.98 -10.77 -10.29
CA ARG A 12 15.63 -12.03 -10.97
C ARG A 12 14.86 -11.74 -12.24
N ASP A 13 15.44 -12.13 -13.38
CA ASP A 13 14.74 -12.10 -14.67
C ASP A 13 13.82 -13.32 -14.79
N ILE A 14 12.51 -13.08 -14.80
CA ILE A 14 11.47 -14.12 -14.81
C ILE A 14 10.48 -13.81 -15.93
N PRO A 15 10.62 -14.45 -17.10
CA PRO A 15 9.77 -14.15 -18.26
C PRO A 15 8.28 -14.40 -18.03
N LEU A 16 7.92 -15.34 -17.15
CA LEU A 16 6.54 -15.73 -16.84
C LEU A 16 6.07 -15.18 -15.47
N LEU A 17 6.64 -14.06 -15.01
CA LEU A 17 6.34 -13.47 -13.70
C LEU A 17 4.84 -13.19 -13.53
N VAL A 18 4.20 -12.70 -14.60
CA VAL A 18 2.80 -12.25 -14.58
C VAL A 18 1.87 -13.43 -14.80
N GLU A 19 2.18 -14.29 -15.75
CA GLU A 19 1.43 -15.50 -16.12
C GLU A 19 1.34 -16.50 -14.97
N LEU A 20 2.41 -16.62 -14.17
CA LEU A 20 2.47 -17.51 -13.02
C LEU A 20 2.12 -16.81 -11.69
N HIS A 21 1.67 -15.55 -11.74
CA HIS A 21 1.31 -14.75 -10.55
C HIS A 21 2.41 -14.71 -9.48
N LEU A 22 3.67 -14.58 -9.90
CA LEU A 22 4.83 -14.66 -9.03
C LEU A 22 5.22 -13.32 -8.39
N ALA A 23 4.69 -12.19 -8.88
CA ALA A 23 4.99 -10.86 -8.35
C ALA A 23 4.86 -10.72 -6.80
N PRO A 24 3.85 -11.32 -6.13
CA PRO A 24 3.71 -11.26 -4.67
C PRO A 24 4.86 -11.88 -3.87
N PHE A 25 5.72 -12.70 -4.48
CA PHE A 25 6.88 -13.31 -3.82
C PHE A 25 8.13 -12.41 -3.81
N PHE A 26 8.02 -11.19 -4.36
CA PHE A 26 9.11 -10.24 -4.45
C PHE A 26 8.79 -8.95 -3.69
N HIS A 27 9.83 -8.31 -3.14
CA HIS A 27 9.73 -6.98 -2.56
C HIS A 27 9.19 -5.95 -3.57
N LEU A 28 9.52 -6.14 -4.86
CA LEU A 28 9.22 -5.20 -5.93
C LEU A 28 9.20 -5.90 -7.30
N ALA A 29 8.20 -5.60 -8.12
CA ALA A 29 8.10 -6.07 -9.51
C ALA A 29 8.37 -4.93 -10.51
N VAL A 30 9.42 -5.10 -11.32
CA VAL A 30 9.75 -4.18 -12.43
C VAL A 30 9.33 -4.80 -13.74
N VAL A 31 8.45 -4.14 -14.48
CA VAL A 31 8.06 -4.53 -15.84
C VAL A 31 8.64 -3.53 -16.83
N VAL A 32 9.40 -4.04 -17.80
CA VAL A 32 9.90 -3.24 -18.93
C VAL A 32 8.95 -3.43 -20.10
N ASP A 33 8.51 -2.34 -20.72
CA ASP A 33 7.60 -2.41 -21.85
C ASP A 33 7.83 -1.30 -22.88
N ALA A 34 7.38 -1.54 -24.10
CA ALA A 34 7.38 -0.58 -25.20
C ALA A 34 6.09 -0.75 -26.02
N PRO A 35 5.64 0.29 -26.76
CA PRO A 35 4.50 0.19 -27.66
C PRO A 35 4.60 -1.01 -28.60
N ILE A 36 3.45 -1.61 -28.94
CA ILE A 36 3.38 -2.83 -29.76
C ILE A 36 4.17 -2.71 -31.08
N GLU A 37 4.09 -1.56 -31.75
CA GLU A 37 4.81 -1.33 -33.00
C GLU A 37 6.33 -1.35 -32.83
N GLU A 38 6.83 -0.83 -31.72
CA GLU A 38 8.26 -0.84 -31.40
C GLU A 38 8.74 -2.27 -31.08
N ARG A 39 7.93 -3.04 -30.34
CA ARG A 39 8.21 -4.46 -30.05
C ARG A 39 8.27 -5.28 -31.34
N LEU A 40 7.29 -5.11 -32.22
CA LEU A 40 7.25 -5.79 -33.52
C LEU A 40 8.45 -5.41 -34.38
N ARG A 41 8.76 -4.11 -34.51
CA ARG A 41 9.93 -3.64 -35.26
C ARG A 41 11.21 -4.31 -34.78
N ARG A 42 11.44 -4.36 -33.46
CA ARG A 42 12.63 -5.00 -32.87
C ARG A 42 12.68 -6.51 -33.15
N LEU A 43 11.56 -7.21 -33.07
CA LEU A 43 11.49 -8.64 -33.38
C LEU A 43 11.73 -8.94 -34.87
N THR A 44 11.21 -8.10 -35.76
CA THR A 44 11.38 -8.27 -37.20
C THR A 44 12.77 -7.86 -37.68
N GLU A 45 13.27 -6.68 -37.29
CA GLU A 45 14.52 -6.12 -37.81
C GLU A 45 15.75 -6.71 -37.11
N ALA A 46 15.74 -6.85 -35.78
CA ALA A 46 16.92 -7.30 -35.04
C ALA A 46 16.99 -8.82 -34.91
N ARG A 47 15.86 -9.52 -34.99
CA ARG A 47 15.79 -10.99 -34.83
C ARG A 47 15.31 -11.73 -36.08
N GLY A 48 15.00 -11.02 -37.17
CA GLY A 48 14.59 -11.62 -38.44
C GLY A 48 13.27 -12.39 -38.39
N MET A 49 12.41 -12.11 -37.39
CA MET A 49 11.15 -12.83 -37.21
C MET A 49 10.10 -12.37 -38.23
N ASN A 50 9.25 -13.29 -38.71
CA ASN A 50 8.06 -12.89 -39.46
C ASN A 50 7.13 -12.05 -38.55
N ARG A 51 6.51 -11.00 -39.09
CA ARG A 51 5.66 -10.09 -38.31
C ARG A 51 4.44 -10.80 -37.70
N GLU A 52 3.81 -11.72 -38.44
CA GLU A 52 2.65 -12.48 -37.94
C GLU A 52 3.07 -13.41 -36.81
N ASP A 53 4.21 -14.10 -36.94
CA ASP A 53 4.76 -14.94 -35.88
C ASP A 53 5.14 -14.12 -34.63
N ALA A 54 5.70 -12.92 -34.83
CA ALA A 54 6.04 -12.01 -33.74
C ALA A 54 4.79 -11.54 -33.00
N LEU A 55 3.73 -11.20 -33.72
CA LEU A 55 2.45 -10.81 -33.14
C LEU A 55 1.80 -11.96 -32.38
N ALA A 56 1.73 -13.15 -32.96
CA ALA A 56 1.15 -14.33 -32.32
C ALA A 56 1.88 -14.69 -31.01
N ARG A 57 3.20 -14.51 -30.94
CA ARG A 57 3.98 -14.70 -29.71
C ARG A 57 3.69 -13.64 -28.66
N ILE A 58 3.47 -12.40 -29.06
CA ILE A 58 3.11 -11.31 -28.15
C ILE A 58 1.70 -11.57 -27.58
N ASP A 59 0.75 -11.94 -28.43
CA ASP A 59 -0.64 -12.20 -28.04
C ASP A 59 -0.80 -13.44 -27.15
N ALA A 60 0.14 -14.38 -27.21
CA ALA A 60 0.17 -15.55 -26.33
C ALA A 60 0.69 -15.25 -24.90
N GLN A 61 1.21 -14.05 -24.64
CA GLN A 61 1.72 -13.62 -23.33
C GLN A 61 0.66 -12.83 -22.55
N ALA A 62 0.97 -12.50 -21.30
CA ALA A 62 0.12 -11.63 -20.49
C ALA A 62 -0.13 -10.27 -21.17
N SER A 63 -1.38 -9.80 -21.11
CA SER A 63 -1.79 -8.52 -21.68
C SER A 63 -1.11 -7.34 -20.98
N ASP A 64 -1.04 -6.19 -21.65
CA ASP A 64 -0.49 -4.95 -21.06
C ASP A 64 -1.20 -4.59 -19.75
N GLU A 65 -2.50 -4.81 -19.68
CA GLU A 65 -3.30 -4.59 -18.46
C GLU A 65 -2.87 -5.51 -17.32
N GLN A 66 -2.72 -6.82 -17.59
CA GLN A 66 -2.24 -7.78 -16.60
C GLN A 66 -0.83 -7.43 -16.11
N ARG A 67 0.06 -7.06 -17.04
CA ARG A 67 1.43 -6.65 -16.74
C ARG A 67 1.46 -5.36 -15.91
N ARG A 68 0.60 -4.38 -16.23
CA ARG A 68 0.45 -3.13 -15.47
C ARG A 68 -0.10 -3.36 -14.07
N ALA A 69 -1.05 -4.28 -13.91
CA ALA A 69 -1.61 -4.63 -12.60
C ALA A 69 -0.55 -5.25 -11.67
N ALA A 70 0.34 -6.07 -12.22
CA ALA A 70 1.42 -6.72 -11.47
C ALA A 70 2.64 -5.81 -11.19
N ALA A 71 2.84 -4.74 -11.97
CA ALA A 71 4.03 -3.91 -11.89
C ALA A 71 3.99 -2.87 -10.76
N ASP A 72 4.97 -2.91 -9.85
CA ASP A 72 5.24 -1.79 -8.93
C ASP A 72 5.97 -0.65 -9.65
N ILE A 73 6.78 -1.01 -10.65
CA ILE A 73 7.49 -0.08 -11.53
C ILE A 73 7.22 -0.49 -12.97
N TRP A 74 6.79 0.49 -13.75
CA TRP A 74 6.74 0.36 -15.19
C TRP A 74 7.87 1.15 -15.84
N LEU A 75 8.79 0.45 -16.47
CA LEU A 75 9.95 1.03 -17.13
C LEU A 75 9.70 1.11 -18.65
N ASP A 76 9.46 2.32 -19.12
CA ASP A 76 9.26 2.59 -20.55
C ASP A 76 10.56 2.43 -21.34
N ASN A 77 10.51 1.57 -22.36
CA ASN A 77 11.58 1.20 -23.28
C ASN A 77 11.20 1.49 -24.75
N SER A 78 10.32 2.48 -24.98
CA SER A 78 10.00 2.97 -26.33
C SER A 78 11.19 3.67 -27.02
N GLY A 79 12.11 4.23 -26.23
CA GLY A 79 13.25 5.02 -26.68
C GLY A 79 14.51 4.23 -27.02
N SER A 80 15.66 4.90 -26.93
CA SER A 80 16.98 4.35 -27.21
C SER A 80 17.53 3.47 -26.07
N PRO A 81 18.53 2.61 -26.33
CA PRO A 81 19.22 1.87 -25.28
C PRO A 81 19.85 2.76 -24.20
N GLU A 82 20.36 3.94 -24.57
CA GLU A 82 20.92 4.93 -23.66
C GLU A 82 19.84 5.49 -22.72
N GLU A 83 18.67 5.85 -23.27
CA GLU A 83 17.55 6.35 -22.46
C GLU A 83 17.05 5.30 -21.47
N LEU A 84 16.96 4.03 -21.87
CA LEU A 84 16.62 2.93 -20.95
C LEU A 84 17.68 2.78 -19.86
N ARG A 85 18.97 2.85 -20.21
CA ARG A 85 20.09 2.75 -19.25
C ARG A 85 20.03 3.87 -18.22
N ASP A 86 19.70 5.09 -18.64
CA ASP A 86 19.57 6.23 -17.73
C ASP A 86 18.32 6.14 -16.85
N ARG A 87 17.19 5.66 -17.39
CA ARG A 87 15.99 5.35 -16.59
C ARG A 87 16.28 4.29 -15.53
N ALA A 88 17.00 3.23 -15.90
CA ALA A 88 17.39 2.16 -14.97
C ALA A 88 18.34 2.67 -13.87
N ARG A 89 19.32 3.52 -14.21
CA ARG A 89 20.21 4.16 -13.23
C ARG A 89 19.48 5.05 -12.24
N ARG A 90 18.54 5.88 -12.72
CA ARG A 90 17.68 6.70 -11.84
C ARG A 90 16.84 5.82 -10.92
N LEU A 91 16.17 4.81 -11.47
CA LEU A 91 15.39 3.87 -10.66
C LEU A 91 16.23 3.23 -9.55
N TRP A 92 17.47 2.83 -9.89
CA TRP A 92 18.41 2.25 -8.94
C TRP A 92 18.72 3.21 -7.78
N ALA A 93 19.20 4.41 -8.10
CA ALA A 93 19.64 5.39 -7.11
C ALA A 93 18.48 6.01 -6.30
N GLU A 94 17.34 6.26 -6.92
CA GLU A 94 16.24 7.02 -6.31
C GLU A 94 15.25 6.14 -5.56
N ARG A 95 15.20 4.82 -5.85
CA ARG A 95 14.22 3.90 -5.23
C ARG A 95 14.82 2.61 -4.71
N LEU A 96 15.63 1.90 -5.50
CA LEU A 96 16.10 0.56 -5.10
C LEU A 96 17.13 0.64 -3.97
N GLU A 97 18.12 1.52 -4.06
CA GLU A 97 19.12 1.71 -3.00
C GLU A 97 18.49 2.23 -1.70
N PRO A 98 17.63 3.27 -1.70
CA PRO A 98 16.99 3.72 -0.47
C PRO A 98 16.01 2.70 0.11
N PHE A 99 15.32 1.91 -0.72
CA PHE A 99 14.48 0.81 -0.24
C PHE A 99 15.31 -0.25 0.48
N ASN A 100 16.42 -0.69 -0.13
CA ASN A 100 17.33 -1.64 0.50
C ASN A 100 17.90 -1.10 1.82
N ALA A 101 18.30 0.17 1.84
CA ALA A 101 18.76 0.82 3.06
C ALA A 101 17.68 0.83 4.15
N GLY A 102 16.44 1.19 3.82
CA GLY A 102 15.31 1.17 4.76
C GLY A 102 15.01 -0.22 5.32
N LEU A 103 15.17 -1.28 4.52
CA LEU A 103 15.03 -2.66 5.00
C LEU A 103 16.14 -3.06 5.97
N LEU A 104 17.38 -2.65 5.69
CA LEU A 104 18.54 -2.96 6.52
C LEU A 104 18.54 -2.20 7.85
N THR A 105 18.07 -0.94 7.86
CA THR A 105 18.01 -0.12 9.08
C THR A 105 16.75 -0.38 9.90
N GLY A 106 15.66 -0.84 9.27
CA GLY A 106 14.37 -0.97 9.92
C GLY A 106 13.70 0.38 10.23
N GLU A 107 14.24 1.47 9.70
CA GLU A 107 13.77 2.82 9.99
C GLU A 107 12.58 3.20 9.11
N ARG A 108 11.65 3.97 9.69
CA ARG A 108 10.57 4.60 8.94
C ARG A 108 11.17 5.64 8.00
N LEU A 109 10.88 5.51 6.71
CA LEU A 109 11.15 6.56 5.75
C LEU A 109 10.36 7.83 6.10
N ALA A 110 11.00 8.99 5.96
CA ALA A 110 10.31 10.27 6.09
C ALA A 110 9.10 10.31 5.14
N GLY A 111 7.91 10.50 5.71
CA GLY A 111 6.69 10.69 4.93
C GLY A 111 6.76 11.98 4.11
N PRO A 112 5.99 12.13 3.02
CA PRO A 112 5.77 13.46 2.46
C PRO A 112 5.18 14.35 3.55
N ALA A 113 5.36 15.66 3.40
CA ALA A 113 4.65 16.65 4.19
C ALA A 113 3.13 16.36 4.17
N TYR A 114 2.36 16.99 5.05
CA TYR A 114 0.91 16.82 5.19
C TYR A 114 0.06 17.20 3.95
N GLU A 115 0.68 17.24 2.77
CA GLU A 115 0.13 17.51 1.45
C GLU A 115 -0.95 16.49 1.08
N LEU A 116 -2.13 17.00 0.73
CA LEU A 116 -3.22 16.22 0.20
C LEU A 116 -3.18 16.23 -1.33
N VAL A 117 -3.39 15.06 -1.92
CA VAL A 117 -3.53 14.90 -3.37
C VAL A 117 -4.97 14.53 -3.74
N PRO A 118 -5.40 14.84 -4.98
CA PRO A 118 -6.63 14.30 -5.54
C PRO A 118 -6.65 12.78 -5.49
N HIS A 119 -7.85 12.20 -5.49
CA HIS A 119 -7.99 10.74 -5.53
C HIS A 119 -7.27 10.14 -6.75
N ASN A 120 -6.36 9.19 -6.51
CA ASN A 120 -5.66 8.48 -7.57
C ASN A 120 -6.36 7.15 -7.87
N PRO A 121 -6.90 6.93 -9.09
CA PRO A 121 -7.55 5.68 -9.46
C PRO A 121 -6.61 4.47 -9.49
N ALA A 122 -5.29 4.67 -9.42
CA ALA A 122 -4.31 3.59 -9.29
C ALA A 122 -4.16 3.06 -7.85
N TRP A 123 -4.66 3.76 -6.83
CA TRP A 123 -4.53 3.32 -5.42
C TRP A 123 -5.09 1.92 -5.15
N PRO A 124 -6.28 1.53 -5.65
CA PRO A 124 -6.79 0.18 -5.43
C PRO A 124 -5.86 -0.90 -6.01
N VAL A 125 -5.30 -0.66 -7.20
CA VAL A 125 -4.38 -1.61 -7.86
C VAL A 125 -3.04 -1.69 -7.10
N GLN A 126 -2.54 -0.55 -6.62
CA GLN A 126 -1.34 -0.50 -5.78
C GLN A 126 -1.57 -1.22 -4.45
N ALA A 127 -2.71 -1.00 -3.79
CA ALA A 127 -3.06 -1.67 -2.55
C ALA A 127 -3.20 -3.18 -2.74
N GLU A 128 -3.80 -3.64 -3.84
CA GLU A 128 -3.94 -5.06 -4.14
C GLU A 128 -2.59 -5.76 -4.32
N ARG A 129 -1.59 -5.11 -4.93
CA ARG A 129 -0.22 -5.66 -4.99
C ARG A 129 0.38 -5.85 -3.59
N LEU A 130 0.25 -4.83 -2.73
CA LEU A 130 0.74 -4.90 -1.35
C LEU A 130 -0.01 -5.98 -0.54
N ILE A 131 -1.33 -6.06 -0.69
CA ILE A 131 -2.18 -7.07 -0.06
C ILE A 131 -1.72 -8.48 -0.44
N ASN A 132 -1.47 -8.75 -1.71
CA ASN A 132 -1.04 -10.07 -2.16
C ASN A 132 0.35 -10.41 -1.64
N ARG A 133 1.27 -9.44 -1.57
CA ARG A 133 2.58 -9.64 -0.93
C ARG A 133 2.45 -9.97 0.56
N ILE A 134 1.60 -9.24 1.28
CA ILE A 134 1.32 -9.49 2.71
C ILE A 134 0.69 -10.86 2.92
N ARG A 135 -0.25 -11.28 2.07
CA ARG A 135 -0.86 -12.62 2.14
C ARG A 135 0.16 -13.73 1.98
N VAL A 136 1.08 -13.60 1.01
CA VAL A 136 2.18 -14.57 0.85
C VAL A 136 3.08 -14.60 2.09
N ALA A 137 3.44 -13.44 2.63
CA ALA A 137 4.30 -13.34 3.80
C ALA A 137 3.65 -13.89 5.09
N ALA A 138 2.36 -13.62 5.28
CA ALA A 138 1.63 -14.02 6.48
C ALA A 138 1.12 -15.47 6.43
N GLY A 139 0.90 -16.02 5.23
CA GLY A 139 0.35 -17.37 5.05
C GLY A 139 -0.99 -17.54 5.79
N GLU A 140 -1.17 -18.70 6.43
CA GLU A 140 -2.39 -19.04 7.15
C GLU A 140 -2.66 -18.18 8.40
N LYS A 141 -1.67 -17.39 8.86
CA LYS A 141 -1.84 -16.47 9.98
C LYS A 141 -2.67 -15.23 9.63
N ALA A 142 -2.81 -14.93 8.34
CA ALA A 142 -3.70 -13.87 7.88
C ALA A 142 -5.13 -14.37 7.79
N ILE A 143 -5.98 -13.88 8.71
CA ILE A 143 -7.43 -14.12 8.61
C ILE A 143 -8.00 -13.35 7.41
N ARG A 144 -7.58 -12.08 7.25
CA ARG A 144 -7.89 -11.23 6.10
C ARG A 144 -6.92 -10.06 6.01
N VAL A 145 -6.78 -9.52 4.80
CA VAL A 145 -6.01 -8.31 4.53
C VAL A 145 -6.88 -7.36 3.70
N ASP A 146 -7.01 -6.13 4.17
CA ASP A 146 -7.94 -5.14 3.61
C ASP A 146 -7.24 -3.81 3.33
N HIS A 147 -7.61 -3.19 2.21
CA HIS A 147 -7.33 -1.77 1.97
C HIS A 147 -8.31 -0.94 2.80
N ILE A 148 -7.77 -0.09 3.68
CA ILE A 148 -8.51 0.78 4.59
C ILE A 148 -8.06 2.24 4.41
N GLY A 149 -8.51 3.14 5.29
CA GLY A 149 -8.10 4.54 5.28
C GLY A 149 -8.64 5.32 4.08
N SER A 150 -8.15 6.55 3.89
CA SER A 150 -8.74 7.47 2.90
C SER A 150 -8.50 7.04 1.45
N THR A 151 -7.35 6.43 1.15
CA THR A 151 -7.01 5.97 -0.21
C THR A 151 -7.87 4.81 -0.69
N SER A 152 -8.63 4.17 0.22
CA SER A 152 -9.60 3.13 -0.11
C SER A 152 -10.99 3.69 -0.47
N VAL A 153 -11.23 5.00 -0.35
CA VAL A 153 -12.55 5.60 -0.64
C VAL A 153 -12.49 6.31 -2.01
N PRO A 154 -13.26 5.84 -3.02
CA PRO A 154 -13.28 6.47 -4.33
C PRO A 154 -13.63 7.95 -4.27
N GLY A 155 -12.86 8.79 -4.97
CA GLY A 155 -13.08 10.24 -5.05
C GLY A 155 -12.59 11.04 -3.85
N LEU A 156 -12.13 10.39 -2.77
CA LEU A 156 -11.70 11.08 -1.56
C LEU A 156 -10.24 11.57 -1.67
N ILE A 157 -10.02 12.87 -1.44
CA ILE A 157 -8.66 13.45 -1.32
C ILE A 157 -7.92 12.83 -0.13
N ALA A 158 -6.63 12.60 -0.25
CA ALA A 158 -5.85 11.95 0.81
C ALA A 158 -4.38 12.31 0.74
N LYS A 159 -3.63 12.03 1.80
CA LYS A 159 -2.18 11.87 1.68
C LYS A 159 -1.91 10.65 0.80
N ASP A 160 -0.85 10.68 0.00
CA ASP A 160 -0.47 9.55 -0.87
C ASP A 160 0.25 8.43 -0.08
N VAL A 161 -0.46 7.89 0.92
CA VAL A 161 -0.05 6.78 1.78
C VAL A 161 -1.17 5.75 1.80
N ILE A 162 -0.86 4.51 1.44
CA ILE A 162 -1.84 3.42 1.48
C ILE A 162 -1.93 2.89 2.91
N ASP A 163 -3.14 2.80 3.47
CA ASP A 163 -3.35 2.15 4.76
C ASP A 163 -3.92 0.74 4.55
N LEU A 164 -3.28 -0.26 5.12
CA LEU A 164 -3.68 -1.67 5.05
C LEU A 164 -3.94 -2.20 6.46
N GLN A 165 -4.89 -3.12 6.58
CA GLN A 165 -5.13 -3.86 7.81
C GLN A 165 -4.93 -5.35 7.56
N LEU A 166 -4.07 -5.98 8.36
CA LEU A 166 -3.94 -7.42 8.48
C LEU A 166 -4.65 -7.85 9.77
N THR A 167 -5.73 -8.62 9.62
CA THR A 167 -6.47 -9.19 10.76
C THR A 167 -5.83 -10.52 11.16
N VAL A 168 -5.52 -10.66 12.45
CA VAL A 168 -4.85 -11.83 13.03
C VAL A 168 -5.63 -12.38 14.22
N ALA A 169 -5.36 -13.62 14.62
CA ALA A 169 -6.06 -14.26 15.73
C ALA A 169 -5.67 -13.70 17.11
N SER A 170 -4.44 -13.18 17.27
CA SER A 170 -3.96 -12.62 18.54
C SER A 170 -2.75 -11.70 18.34
N LEU A 171 -2.32 -10.99 19.39
CA LEU A 171 -1.11 -10.16 19.35
C LEU A 171 0.18 -11.01 19.26
N GLU A 172 0.18 -12.22 19.81
CA GLU A 172 1.29 -13.16 19.68
C GLU A 172 1.49 -13.54 18.22
N VAL A 173 0.41 -13.81 17.49
CA VAL A 173 0.46 -14.03 16.03
C VAL A 173 0.99 -12.79 15.31
N ALA A 174 0.59 -11.59 15.73
CA ALA A 174 1.14 -10.36 15.16
C ALA A 174 2.65 -10.23 15.41
N ASP A 175 3.13 -10.63 16.59
CA ASP A 175 4.56 -10.62 16.93
C ASP A 175 5.35 -11.62 16.07
N GLU A 176 4.83 -12.82 15.84
CA GLU A 176 5.45 -13.84 14.97
C GLU A 176 5.57 -13.41 13.50
N LEU A 177 4.73 -12.46 13.06
CA LEU A 177 4.73 -11.94 11.70
C LEU A 177 5.77 -10.84 11.46
N ALA A 178 6.50 -10.40 12.50
CA ALA A 178 7.47 -9.32 12.36
C ALA A 178 8.53 -9.61 11.28
N ALA A 179 9.21 -10.75 11.37
CA ALA A 179 10.26 -11.13 10.41
C ALA A 179 9.72 -11.48 9.01
N PRO A 180 8.63 -12.28 8.85
CA PRO A 180 8.02 -12.50 7.54
C PRO A 180 7.61 -11.22 6.82
N LEU A 181 7.03 -10.25 7.54
CA LEU A 181 6.61 -8.98 6.95
C LEU A 181 7.82 -8.08 6.61
N ALA A 182 8.88 -8.10 7.42
CA ALA A 182 10.13 -7.42 7.08
C ALA A 182 10.72 -7.96 5.76
N ASN A 183 10.74 -9.29 5.60
CA ASN A 183 11.13 -9.98 4.35
C ASN A 183 10.17 -9.73 3.18
N ALA A 184 9.06 -9.05 3.41
CA ALA A 184 8.09 -8.63 2.40
C ALA A 184 8.11 -7.11 2.18
N GLY A 185 9.05 -6.38 2.78
CA GLY A 185 9.20 -4.94 2.59
C GLY A 185 8.59 -4.07 3.69
N PHE A 186 8.09 -4.66 4.78
CA PHE A 186 7.34 -3.96 5.83
C PHE A 186 8.04 -4.02 7.19
N VAL A 187 8.65 -2.91 7.59
CA VAL A 187 9.41 -2.80 8.85
C VAL A 187 8.49 -2.44 10.01
N ARG A 188 8.75 -3.03 11.19
CA ARG A 188 7.93 -2.84 12.39
C ARG A 188 8.33 -1.58 13.16
N LEU A 189 7.35 -0.85 13.69
CA LEU A 189 7.58 0.28 14.59
C LEU A 189 7.02 -0.02 15.99
N ASP A 190 7.89 -0.39 16.92
CA ASP A 190 7.47 -0.83 18.27
C ASP A 190 6.84 0.25 19.12
N HIS A 191 7.14 1.52 18.86
CA HIS A 191 6.55 2.64 19.60
C HIS A 191 5.08 2.93 19.23
N ILE A 192 4.53 2.25 18.21
CA ILE A 192 3.13 2.36 17.80
C ILE A 192 2.42 1.02 18.05
N ASP A 193 1.97 0.84 19.29
CA ASP A 193 1.41 -0.42 19.79
C ASP A 193 -0.08 -0.35 20.18
N HIS A 194 -0.72 0.81 20.01
CA HIS A 194 -2.15 1.01 20.23
C HIS A 194 -2.75 2.03 19.25
N ASP A 195 -4.07 2.01 19.12
CA ASP A 195 -4.86 3.12 18.58
C ASP A 195 -5.45 3.92 19.76
N ASP A 196 -5.68 5.22 19.57
CA ASP A 196 -6.45 6.00 20.54
C ASP A 196 -7.90 5.47 20.55
N PRO A 197 -8.45 5.05 21.71
CA PRO A 197 -9.80 4.55 21.83
C PRO A 197 -10.91 5.57 21.53
N GLN A 198 -10.61 6.74 20.95
CA GLN A 198 -11.56 7.76 20.49
C GLN A 198 -12.68 7.96 21.51
N GLY A 199 -12.50 8.85 22.51
CA GLY A 199 -13.27 9.00 23.77
C GLY A 199 -14.71 8.46 23.93
N ALA A 200 -15.52 8.35 22.87
CA ALA A 200 -16.76 7.59 22.82
C ALA A 200 -16.60 6.05 23.06
N ALA A 201 -15.50 5.40 22.66
CA ALA A 201 -15.36 3.95 22.88
C ALA A 201 -14.99 3.58 24.32
N LEU A 202 -14.37 4.51 25.07
CA LEU A 202 -14.21 4.37 26.52
C LEU A 202 -15.56 4.41 27.26
N ALA A 203 -16.59 5.04 26.67
CA ALA A 203 -17.92 5.11 27.26
C ALA A 203 -18.79 3.87 26.98
N SER A 204 -18.42 3.02 26.01
CA SER A 204 -19.14 1.78 25.67
C SER A 204 -18.66 0.54 26.43
N GLY A 205 -17.66 0.67 27.32
CA GLY A 205 -17.15 -0.42 28.14
C GLY A 205 -16.11 -1.31 27.47
N GLU A 206 -15.53 -0.87 26.34
CA GLU A 206 -14.43 -1.56 25.67
C GLU A 206 -13.14 -1.46 26.49
N ALA A 207 -12.46 -2.59 26.67
CA ALA A 207 -11.26 -2.61 27.50
C ALA A 207 -10.10 -1.90 26.76
N PRO A 208 -9.30 -1.04 27.44
CA PRO A 208 -8.15 -0.39 26.83
C PRO A 208 -7.19 -1.35 26.13
N ASP A 209 -7.05 -2.58 26.63
CA ASP A 209 -6.21 -3.62 26.05
C ASP A 209 -6.66 -4.07 24.65
N GLN A 210 -7.94 -3.93 24.31
CA GLN A 210 -8.49 -4.28 22.99
C GLN A 210 -8.16 -3.23 21.91
N TRP A 211 -7.51 -2.14 22.28
CA TRP A 211 -7.03 -1.12 21.34
C TRP A 211 -5.56 -1.30 20.98
N ARG A 212 -4.90 -2.31 21.56
CA ARG A 212 -3.53 -2.69 21.19
C ARG A 212 -3.48 -3.22 19.75
N LYS A 213 -2.31 -3.06 19.12
CA LYS A 213 -2.02 -3.50 17.75
C LYS A 213 -0.52 -3.75 17.57
N ARG A 214 -0.13 -4.16 16.37
CA ARG A 214 1.23 -3.93 15.86
C ARG A 214 1.17 -3.06 14.62
N PHE A 215 2.21 -2.29 14.40
CA PHE A 215 2.28 -1.37 13.27
C PHE A 215 3.55 -1.60 12.48
N HIS A 216 3.37 -1.69 11.17
CA HIS A 216 4.45 -1.79 10.20
C HIS A 216 4.31 -0.68 9.16
N THR A 217 5.42 -0.32 8.52
CA THR A 217 5.43 0.62 7.40
C THR A 217 6.26 0.08 6.25
N SER A 218 5.87 0.44 5.03
CA SER A 218 6.64 0.12 3.82
C SER A 218 8.01 0.80 3.90
N ALA A 219 9.08 0.05 3.64
CA ALA A 219 10.41 0.60 3.46
C ALA A 219 10.66 1.09 2.01
N ASP A 220 9.70 0.95 1.09
CA ASP A 220 9.82 1.44 -0.28
C ASP A 220 9.46 2.94 -0.36
N PRO A 221 10.40 3.84 -0.70
CA PRO A 221 10.12 5.27 -0.80
C PRO A 221 9.16 5.60 -1.94
N GLY A 222 9.12 4.77 -2.99
CA GLY A 222 8.24 4.97 -4.12
C GLY A 222 6.81 4.48 -3.89
N ARG A 223 6.55 3.74 -2.80
CA ARG A 223 5.19 3.44 -2.38
C ARG A 223 5.07 3.33 -0.87
N GLN A 224 4.78 4.47 -0.25
CA GLN A 224 4.48 4.53 1.17
C GLN A 224 3.19 3.79 1.50
N ALA A 225 3.27 2.97 2.54
CA ALA A 225 2.12 2.28 3.09
C ALA A 225 2.28 2.06 4.60
N ASN A 226 1.15 2.08 5.29
CA ASN A 226 1.00 1.69 6.68
C ASN A 226 0.32 0.33 6.72
N LEU A 227 0.79 -0.55 7.59
CA LEU A 227 0.22 -1.87 7.79
C LEU A 227 -0.13 -2.04 9.27
N HIS A 228 -1.43 -2.06 9.56
CA HIS A 228 -1.97 -2.24 10.90
C HIS A 228 -2.29 -3.71 11.12
N LEU A 229 -1.65 -4.34 12.11
CA LEU A 229 -1.98 -5.69 12.54
C LEU A 229 -2.92 -5.59 13.74
N ARG A 230 -4.16 -6.04 13.57
CA ARG A 230 -5.20 -5.94 14.60
C ARG A 230 -5.87 -7.29 14.82
N VAL A 231 -6.26 -7.55 16.06
CA VAL A 231 -6.87 -8.83 16.44
C VAL A 231 -8.32 -8.89 15.96
N GLU A 232 -8.74 -10.04 15.45
CA GLU A 232 -10.10 -10.26 14.99
C GLU A 232 -11.14 -9.88 16.05
N GLY A 233 -12.14 -9.12 15.63
CA GLY A 233 -13.26 -8.72 16.49
C GLY A 233 -12.95 -7.56 17.44
N TRP A 234 -11.70 -7.14 17.59
CA TRP A 234 -11.37 -5.99 18.42
C TRP A 234 -11.92 -4.68 17.83
N PRO A 235 -12.21 -3.67 18.67
CA PRO A 235 -12.85 -2.44 18.22
C PRO A 235 -12.07 -1.71 17.13
N ASN A 236 -10.75 -1.60 17.30
CA ASN A 236 -9.87 -0.97 16.32
C ASN A 236 -9.85 -1.73 14.98
N GLN A 237 -9.92 -3.07 15.00
CA GLN A 237 -10.00 -3.93 13.83
C GLN A 237 -11.30 -3.68 13.07
N ARG A 238 -12.42 -3.69 13.78
CA ARG A 238 -13.76 -3.50 13.19
C ARG A 238 -13.95 -2.08 12.67
N PHE A 239 -13.52 -1.07 13.44
CA PHE A 239 -13.74 0.32 13.12
C PHE A 239 -13.01 0.74 11.85
N ALA A 240 -11.80 0.26 11.60
CA ALA A 240 -11.07 0.60 10.38
C ALA A 240 -11.80 0.15 9.09
N LEU A 241 -12.44 -1.02 9.13
CA LEU A 241 -13.27 -1.54 8.03
C LEU A 241 -14.59 -0.77 7.93
N LEU A 242 -15.25 -0.59 9.06
CA LEU A 242 -16.51 0.15 9.16
C LEU A 242 -16.36 1.56 8.63
N PHE A 243 -15.31 2.27 9.03
CA PHE A 243 -15.09 3.66 8.64
C PHE A 243 -14.95 3.81 7.12
N ARG A 244 -14.21 2.91 6.46
CA ARG A 244 -14.13 2.85 4.99
C ARG A 244 -15.51 2.67 4.37
N ASP A 245 -16.24 1.64 4.81
CA ASP A 245 -17.52 1.27 4.19
C ASP A 245 -18.62 2.31 4.47
N TRP A 246 -18.59 2.92 5.66
CA TRP A 246 -19.44 4.03 6.03
C TRP A 246 -19.21 5.23 5.11
N LEU A 247 -17.96 5.61 4.86
CA LEU A 247 -17.67 6.70 3.92
C LEU A 247 -18.11 6.37 2.49
N ARG A 248 -17.84 5.14 2.01
CA ARG A 248 -18.28 4.68 0.67
C ARG A 248 -19.81 4.69 0.54
N GLY A 249 -20.52 4.31 1.59
CA GLY A 249 -21.98 4.28 1.64
C GLY A 249 -22.65 5.64 1.88
N ASN A 250 -21.89 6.69 2.20
CA ASN A 250 -22.43 8.01 2.57
C ASN A 250 -21.59 9.15 1.93
N PRO A 251 -21.82 9.49 0.65
CA PRO A 251 -21.04 10.52 -0.06
C PRO A 251 -20.98 11.87 0.67
N ALA A 252 -22.08 12.32 1.28
CA ALA A 252 -22.12 13.57 2.04
C ALA A 252 -21.16 13.57 3.24
N VAL A 253 -20.95 12.41 3.88
CA VAL A 253 -19.98 12.26 4.98
C VAL A 253 -18.55 12.23 4.44
N ALA A 254 -18.33 11.60 3.28
CA ALA A 254 -17.03 11.64 2.60
C ALA A 254 -16.63 13.09 2.25
N ASP A 255 -17.57 13.90 1.77
CA ASP A 255 -17.36 15.33 1.50
C ASP A 255 -17.06 16.13 2.77
N GLU A 256 -17.79 15.87 3.86
CA GLU A 256 -17.52 16.46 5.18
C GLU A 256 -16.09 16.14 5.65
N TYR A 257 -15.68 14.88 5.53
CA TYR A 257 -14.34 14.43 5.90
C TYR A 257 -13.25 14.97 4.97
N ALA A 258 -13.53 15.16 3.67
CA ALA A 258 -12.63 15.84 2.75
C ALA A 258 -12.36 17.28 3.19
N ARG A 259 -13.41 18.05 3.50
CA ARG A 259 -13.29 19.44 3.98
C ARG A 259 -12.53 19.52 5.30
N LEU A 260 -12.74 18.56 6.21
CA LEU A 260 -11.97 18.46 7.45
C LEU A 260 -10.47 18.31 7.16
N LYS A 261 -10.10 17.40 6.25
CA LYS A 261 -8.69 17.16 5.91
C LYS A 261 -8.03 18.39 5.31
N GLN A 262 -8.73 19.14 4.46
CA GLN A 262 -8.21 20.40 3.91
C GLN A 262 -7.95 21.43 5.01
N ARG A 263 -8.84 21.56 6.01
CA ARG A 263 -8.60 22.42 7.16
C ARG A 263 -7.41 21.96 8.00
N ALA A 264 -7.28 20.65 8.21
CA ALA A 264 -6.16 20.05 8.94
C ALA A 264 -4.82 20.26 8.22
N GLU A 265 -4.80 20.12 6.89
CA GLU A 265 -3.62 20.44 6.07
C GLU A 265 -3.25 21.92 6.16
N ALA A 266 -4.22 22.83 6.06
CA ALA A 266 -3.98 24.26 6.23
C ALA A 266 -3.37 24.56 7.61
N ARG A 267 -3.96 23.98 8.67
CA ARG A 267 -3.46 24.14 10.04
C ARG A 267 -2.04 23.60 10.22
N ALA A 268 -1.74 22.44 9.64
CA ALA A 268 -0.39 21.85 9.67
C ALA A 268 0.68 22.74 9.00
N ARG A 269 0.29 23.63 8.08
CA ARG A 269 1.20 24.59 7.45
C ARG A 269 1.42 25.87 8.27
N GLU A 270 0.56 26.10 9.26
CA GLU A 270 0.58 27.30 10.12
C GLU A 270 1.29 27.06 11.46
N THR A 271 1.61 25.81 11.79
CA THR A 271 2.20 25.40 13.06
C THR A 271 3.67 24.99 12.91
N ASP A 272 4.47 25.24 13.96
CA ASP A 272 5.87 24.78 14.03
C ASP A 272 5.98 23.25 14.12
N ASP A 273 4.91 22.59 14.59
CA ASP A 273 4.70 21.15 14.52
C ASP A 273 3.52 20.84 13.57
N PRO A 274 3.79 20.46 12.31
CA PRO A 274 2.75 20.10 11.35
C PRO A 274 1.91 18.88 11.77
N ALA A 275 2.46 17.97 12.58
CA ALA A 275 1.73 16.82 13.05
C ALA A 275 0.66 17.23 14.05
N ASP A 276 1.06 18.01 15.06
CA ASP A 276 0.15 18.53 16.08
C ASP A 276 -1.00 19.32 15.43
N GLY A 277 -0.68 20.29 14.56
CA GLY A 277 -1.70 21.09 13.86
C GLY A 277 -2.67 20.25 13.01
N TYR A 278 -2.20 19.17 12.40
CA TYR A 278 -3.06 18.26 11.65
C TYR A 278 -4.01 17.46 12.54
N TYR A 279 -3.50 16.93 13.66
CA TYR A 279 -4.30 16.11 14.58
C TYR A 279 -5.26 16.95 15.43
N GLU A 280 -4.87 18.16 15.83
CA GLU A 280 -5.71 19.15 16.53
C GLU A 280 -7.07 19.34 15.85
N VAL A 281 -7.08 19.45 14.52
CA VAL A 281 -8.30 19.63 13.74
C VAL A 281 -9.10 18.33 13.61
N LYS A 282 -8.44 17.18 13.51
CA LYS A 282 -9.09 15.90 13.18
C LYS A 282 -9.67 15.17 14.37
N GLU A 283 -9.00 15.19 15.52
CA GLU A 283 -9.40 14.43 16.70
C GLU A 283 -10.84 14.73 17.16
N PRO A 284 -11.28 16.01 17.27
CA PRO A 284 -12.65 16.32 17.68
C PRO A 284 -13.70 15.75 16.72
N TRP A 285 -13.39 15.68 15.42
CA TRP A 285 -14.30 15.12 14.43
C TRP A 285 -14.41 13.60 14.55
N PHE A 286 -13.32 12.90 14.86
CA PHE A 286 -13.35 11.45 15.05
C PHE A 286 -14.20 11.04 16.25
N ALA A 287 -14.13 11.79 17.36
CA ALA A 287 -14.99 11.57 18.52
C ALA A 287 -16.49 11.60 18.16
N ALA A 288 -16.90 12.46 17.21
CA ALA A 288 -18.27 12.52 16.70
C ALA A 288 -18.55 11.50 15.57
N ALA A 289 -17.55 11.13 14.77
CA ALA A 289 -17.69 10.22 13.65
C ALA A 289 -17.89 8.77 14.09
N TYR A 290 -17.21 8.35 15.16
CA TYR A 290 -17.29 7.00 15.70
C TYR A 290 -18.74 6.55 15.99
N PRO A 291 -19.54 7.26 16.83
CA PRO A 291 -20.92 6.87 17.08
C PRO A 291 -21.82 6.95 15.83
N ARG A 292 -21.55 7.88 14.90
CA ARG A 292 -22.31 7.98 13.63
C ARG A 292 -22.08 6.76 12.75
N ALA A 293 -20.84 6.27 12.68
CA ALA A 293 -20.49 5.08 11.92
C ALA A 293 -21.12 3.82 12.54
N LEU A 294 -21.10 3.68 13.87
CA LEU A 294 -21.77 2.58 14.58
C LEU A 294 -23.30 2.59 14.35
N ALA A 295 -23.94 3.74 14.48
CA ALA A 295 -25.38 3.87 14.22
C ALA A 295 -25.74 3.56 12.75
N TRP A 296 -24.86 3.87 11.80
CA TRP A 296 -25.02 3.44 10.42
C TRP A 296 -24.92 1.92 10.29
N ALA A 297 -23.92 1.31 10.93
CA ALA A 297 -23.71 -0.14 10.90
C ALA A 297 -24.91 -0.91 11.45
N GLU A 298 -25.48 -0.46 12.57
CA GLU A 298 -26.69 -1.04 13.15
C GLU A 298 -27.88 -0.94 12.20
N ARG A 299 -28.11 0.26 11.65
CA ARG A 299 -29.24 0.53 10.75
C ARG A 299 -29.17 -0.28 9.45
N THR A 300 -27.98 -0.49 8.90
CA THR A 300 -27.79 -1.22 7.63
C THR A 300 -27.55 -2.71 7.82
N GLY A 301 -27.39 -3.17 9.07
CA GLY A 301 -26.97 -4.54 9.36
C GLY A 301 -25.56 -4.85 8.89
N TRP A 302 -24.68 -3.84 8.78
CA TRP A 302 -23.31 -3.98 8.29
C TRP A 302 -22.55 -5.08 9.03
N ARG A 303 -21.76 -5.84 8.28
CA ARG A 303 -20.81 -6.84 8.76
C ARG A 303 -19.50 -6.66 7.96
N PRO A 304 -18.34 -6.76 8.62
CA PRO A 304 -17.03 -6.58 7.99
C PRO A 304 -16.70 -7.65 6.96
#